data_AF-A0AAU9W871-F1
#
_entry.id   AF-A0AAU9W871-F1
#
_cell.length_a   1.000
_cell.length_b   1.000
_cell.length_c   1.000
_cell.angle_alpha   90.00
_cell.angle_beta   90.00
_cell.angle_gamma   90.00
#
_symmetry.space_group_name_H-M   'P 1'
#
loop_
_entity.id
_entity.type
_entity.pdbx_description
1 polymer ?
#
loop_
_entity_poly.entity_id
_entity_poly.type
_entity_poly.pdbx_seq_one_letter_code
_entity_poly.pdbx_strand_id
1 'polypeptide(L)'
;DALKNLKGDESIMVLPADKGRASVVMDTDTYRAKMFTLIENALYQLLNKDPTDRLIRKLSEKLLTLKRSGYLSEVVYNKIRPRHKQPPRIYGLPKIHKADVPLRPIVSCVNTFAYDLSAYLANILSPLTEKSEYTVTNSVHFVSTVSNEKILNNEIIASRQN
;
A
#
# COMPACT_ATOMS: atom_id res chain seq x y z
N ASP A 1 -5.34 -1.88 35.16
CA ASP A 1 -4.01 -1.21 35.22
C ASP A 1 -2.97 -1.79 34.27
N ALA A 2 -2.84 -3.11 34.11
CA ALA A 2 -1.84 -3.73 33.22
C ALA A 2 -1.83 -3.23 31.76
N LEU A 3 -2.99 -3.09 31.09
CA LEU A 3 -3.04 -2.59 29.71
C LEU A 3 -2.65 -1.12 29.56
N LYS A 4 -2.88 -0.30 30.60
CA LYS A 4 -2.44 1.10 30.61
C LYS A 4 -0.92 1.18 30.74
N ASN A 5 -0.34 0.31 31.58
CA ASN A 5 1.10 0.20 31.74
C ASN A 5 1.76 -0.30 30.45
N LEU A 6 1.20 -1.33 29.82
CA LEU A 6 1.67 -1.84 28.52
C LEU A 6 1.62 -0.78 27.43
N LYS A 7 0.56 0.04 27.40
CA LYS A 7 0.43 1.16 26.44
C LYS A 7 1.45 2.28 26.69
N GLY A 8 1.88 2.46 27.94
CA GLY A 8 2.85 3.48 28.33
C GLY A 8 4.31 3.02 28.24
N ASP A 9 4.55 1.72 27.99
CA ASP A 9 5.89 1.18 27.86
C ASP A 9 6.43 1.41 26.44
N GLU A 10 7.34 2.38 26.30
CA GLU A 10 7.97 2.72 25.02
C GLU A 10 9.09 1.75 24.62
N SER A 11 9.53 0.85 25.51
CA SER A 11 10.57 -0.15 25.22
C SER A 11 10.07 -1.30 24.34
N ILE A 12 8.75 -1.46 24.24
CA ILE A 12 8.10 -2.51 23.45
C ILE A 12 7.18 -1.93 22.39
N MET A 13 7.02 -2.69 21.30
CA MET A 13 6.05 -2.44 20.26
C MET A 13 5.13 -3.63 20.07
N VAL A 14 3.83 -3.36 20.00
CA VAL A 14 2.80 -4.34 19.68
C VAL A 14 2.37 -4.16 18.23
N LEU A 15 2.67 -5.15 17.39
CA LEU A 15 2.47 -5.09 15.94
C LEU A 15 1.63 -6.27 15.45
N PRO A 16 0.81 -6.10 14.41
CA PRO A 16 0.22 -7.25 13.73
C PRO A 16 1.29 -8.03 12.95
N ALA A 17 1.21 -9.36 12.97
CA ALA A 17 2.06 -10.21 12.14
C ALA A 17 1.68 -10.10 10.64
N ASP A 18 2.63 -10.45 9.76
CA ASP A 18 2.39 -10.61 8.32
C ASP A 18 1.18 -11.51 8.02
N LYS A 19 1.19 -12.67 8.64
CA LYS A 19 0.33 -13.81 8.35
C LYS A 19 -0.08 -14.46 9.66
N GLY A 20 -1.23 -15.12 9.63
CA GLY A 20 -1.74 -15.88 10.77
C GLY A 20 -2.53 -15.07 11.79
N ARG A 21 -2.84 -13.78 11.52
CA ARG A 21 -3.65 -12.91 12.41
C ARG A 21 -3.14 -12.86 13.86
N ALA A 22 -1.84 -12.99 14.05
CA ALA A 22 -1.21 -12.93 15.36
C ALA A 22 -0.75 -11.50 15.70
N SER A 23 -0.65 -11.20 16.99
CA SER A 23 0.03 -10.01 17.51
C SER A 23 1.45 -10.38 17.92
N VAL A 24 2.39 -9.48 17.68
CA VAL A 24 3.81 -9.65 18.00
C VAL A 24 4.21 -8.55 18.97
N VAL A 25 4.83 -8.95 20.07
CA VAL A 25 5.53 -8.02 20.99
C VAL A 25 7.01 -8.08 20.64
N MET A 26 7.59 -6.93 20.32
CA MET A 26 8.99 -6.80 19.91
C MET A 26 9.60 -5.61 20.63
N ASP A 27 10.87 -5.72 21.00
CA ASP A 27 11.65 -4.58 21.50
C ASP A 27 11.69 -3.44 20.46
N THR A 28 11.49 -2.21 20.93
CA THR A 28 11.38 -1.01 20.07
C THR A 28 12.67 -0.75 19.31
N ASP A 29 13.83 -0.93 19.94
CA ASP A 29 15.13 -0.67 19.33
C ASP A 29 15.47 -1.74 18.28
N THR A 30 15.15 -3.00 18.55
CA THR A 30 15.24 -4.11 17.59
C THR A 30 14.39 -3.83 16.35
N TYR A 31 13.15 -3.37 16.53
CA TYR A 31 12.29 -3.00 15.40
C TYR A 31 12.89 -1.84 14.61
N ARG A 32 13.32 -0.77 15.29
CA ARG A 32 13.93 0.40 14.64
C ARG A 32 15.16 0.00 13.83
N ALA A 33 16.06 -0.80 14.39
CA ALA A 33 17.22 -1.32 13.70
C ALA A 33 16.84 -2.08 12.43
N LYS A 34 15.88 -3.02 12.52
CA LYS A 34 15.37 -3.75 11.34
C LYS A 34 14.77 -2.81 10.28
N MET A 35 14.05 -1.76 10.69
CA MET A 35 13.51 -0.77 9.77
C MET A 35 14.60 0.08 9.11
N PHE A 36 15.62 0.51 9.85
CA PHE A 36 16.77 1.24 9.31
C PHE A 36 17.52 0.41 8.27
N THR A 37 17.81 -0.87 8.58
CA THR A 37 18.44 -1.79 7.61
C THR A 37 17.62 -1.94 6.32
N LEU A 38 16.29 -1.89 6.40
CA LEU A 38 15.43 -1.95 5.21
C LEU A 38 15.53 -0.69 4.34
N ILE A 39 15.63 0.50 4.95
CA ILE A 39 15.60 1.78 4.22
C ILE A 39 16.99 2.30 3.83
N GLU A 40 18.06 1.79 4.44
CA GLU A 40 19.44 2.15 4.09
C GLU A 40 19.97 1.39 2.85
N ASN A 41 19.17 0.49 2.27
CA ASN A 41 19.56 -0.21 1.05
C ASN A 41 19.55 0.71 -0.20
N ALA A 42 20.17 0.26 -1.28
CA ALA A 42 20.33 1.04 -2.52
C ALA A 42 19.01 1.38 -3.27
N LEU A 43 17.84 0.94 -2.79
CA LEU A 43 16.55 1.21 -3.42
C LEU A 43 15.93 2.53 -2.96
N TYR A 44 16.38 3.08 -1.83
CA TYR A 44 15.84 4.31 -1.25
C TYR A 44 16.86 5.44 -1.28
N GLN A 45 16.36 6.67 -1.42
CA GLN A 45 17.18 7.87 -1.43
C GLN A 45 16.67 8.84 -0.38
N LEU A 46 17.59 9.35 0.44
CA LEU A 46 17.29 10.42 1.38
C LEU A 46 16.94 11.70 0.62
N LEU A 47 15.83 12.33 1.00
CA LEU A 47 15.41 13.61 0.46
C LEU A 47 15.92 14.76 1.33
N ASN A 48 16.48 15.79 0.70
CA ASN A 48 16.98 16.98 1.41
C ASN A 48 15.87 17.84 2.04
N LYS A 49 14.62 17.67 1.58
CA LYS A 49 13.46 18.41 2.08
C LYS A 49 12.19 17.61 1.82
N ASP A 50 11.23 17.71 2.74
CA ASP A 50 9.89 17.18 2.56
C ASP A 50 9.18 17.83 1.34
N PRO A 51 8.84 17.06 0.29
CA PRO A 51 8.19 17.59 -0.89
C PRO A 51 6.66 17.76 -0.74
N THR A 52 6.07 17.38 0.40
CA THR A 52 4.63 17.21 0.57
C THR A 52 3.83 18.47 0.23
N ASP A 53 4.17 19.62 0.82
CA ASP A 53 3.46 20.88 0.52
C ASP A 53 3.55 21.28 -0.96
N ARG A 54 4.72 21.07 -1.57
CA ARG A 54 4.93 21.34 -3.01
C ARG A 54 4.04 20.45 -3.87
N LEU A 55 3.93 19.17 -3.53
CA LEU A 55 3.09 18.20 -4.24
C LEU A 55 1.61 18.50 -4.07
N ILE A 56 1.18 18.86 -2.85
CA ILE A 56 -0.20 19.28 -2.56
C ILE A 56 -0.61 20.49 -3.38
N ARG A 57 0.26 21.51 -3.44
CA ARG A 57 0.03 22.71 -4.25
C ARG A 57 -0.12 22.34 -5.73
N LYS A 58 0.85 21.60 -6.27
CA LYS A 58 0.83 21.16 -7.68
C LYS A 58 -0.43 20.35 -8.02
N LEU A 59 -0.86 19.47 -7.10
CA LEU A 59 -2.07 18.69 -7.27
C LEU A 59 -3.33 19.56 -7.23
N SER A 60 -3.43 20.45 -6.25
CA SER A 60 -4.57 21.38 -6.11
C SER A 60 -4.72 22.28 -7.34
N GLU A 61 -3.60 22.81 -7.86
CA GLU A 61 -3.57 23.60 -9.10
C GLU A 61 -4.13 22.81 -10.28
N LYS A 62 -3.67 21.57 -10.49
CA LYS A 62 -4.16 20.72 -11.58
C LYS A 62 -5.65 20.42 -11.47
N LEU A 63 -6.13 20.05 -10.27
CA LEU A 63 -7.54 19.77 -10.05
C LEU A 63 -8.41 21.01 -10.26
N LEU A 64 -7.93 22.18 -9.87
CA LEU A 64 -8.64 23.44 -10.09
C LEU A 64 -8.70 23.80 -11.58
N THR A 65 -7.62 23.58 -12.33
CA THR A 65 -7.62 23.75 -13.79
C THR A 65 -8.66 22.85 -14.44
N LEU A 66 -8.69 21.56 -14.10
CA LEU A 66 -9.66 20.60 -14.64
C LEU A 66 -11.11 20.95 -14.30
N LYS A 67 -11.33 21.47 -13.09
CA LYS A 67 -12.64 21.98 -12.68
C LYS A 67 -13.07 23.19 -13.52
N ARG A 68 -12.18 24.17 -13.71
CA ARG A 68 -12.47 25.40 -14.47
C ARG A 68 -12.71 25.14 -15.96
N SER A 69 -12.07 24.12 -16.53
CA SER A 69 -12.28 23.71 -17.92
C SER A 69 -13.48 22.77 -18.11
N GLY A 70 -14.23 22.46 -17.06
CA GLY A 70 -15.44 21.63 -17.15
C GLY A 70 -15.20 20.12 -17.22
N TYR A 71 -13.94 19.66 -17.21
CA TYR A 71 -13.62 18.22 -17.19
C TYR A 71 -13.84 17.57 -15.82
N LEU A 72 -14.01 18.38 -14.76
CA LEU A 72 -14.25 17.90 -13.40
C LEU A 72 -15.44 18.64 -12.79
N SER A 73 -16.48 17.91 -12.40
CA SER A 73 -17.63 18.50 -11.73
C SER A 73 -17.26 19.01 -10.33
N GLU A 74 -18.02 19.97 -9.81
CA GLU A 74 -17.87 20.50 -8.45
C GLU A 74 -17.87 19.37 -7.40
N VAL A 75 -18.80 18.43 -7.54
CA VAL A 75 -18.98 17.30 -6.61
C VAL A 75 -17.75 16.42 -6.60
N VAL A 76 -17.22 16.05 -7.78
CA VAL A 76 -16.02 15.21 -7.88
C VAL A 76 -14.80 15.96 -7.35
N TYR A 77 -14.62 17.24 -7.73
CA TYR A 77 -13.53 18.07 -7.22
C TYR A 77 -13.50 18.11 -5.69
N ASN A 78 -14.65 18.36 -5.05
CA ASN A 78 -14.74 18.41 -3.59
C ASN A 78 -14.47 17.07 -2.91
N LYS A 79 -14.71 15.96 -3.63
CA LYS A 79 -14.39 14.61 -3.17
C LYS A 79 -12.88 14.30 -3.25
N ILE A 80 -12.20 14.71 -4.32
CA ILE A 80 -10.81 14.28 -4.60
C ILE A 80 -9.72 15.31 -4.29
N ARG A 81 -10.09 16.56 -3.98
CA ARG A 81 -9.13 17.59 -3.60
C ARG A 81 -8.38 17.19 -2.32
N PRO A 82 -7.08 17.52 -2.18
CA PRO A 82 -6.32 17.22 -0.96
C PRO A 82 -7.00 17.79 0.30
N ARG A 83 -7.29 16.91 1.27
CA ARG A 83 -7.83 17.29 2.60
C ARG A 83 -6.81 17.17 3.72
N HIS A 84 -5.87 16.25 3.56
CA HIS A 84 -4.83 15.96 4.53
C HIS A 84 -3.47 16.35 3.97
N LYS A 85 -2.59 16.86 4.83
CA LYS A 85 -1.22 17.22 4.48
C LYS A 85 -0.19 16.16 4.86
N GLN A 86 -0.62 14.93 5.12
CA GLN A 86 0.28 13.91 5.61
C GLN A 86 1.02 13.21 4.46
N PRO A 87 2.35 13.07 4.52
CA PRO A 87 3.09 12.18 3.63
C PRO A 87 2.74 10.71 3.92
N PRO A 88 2.99 9.80 2.95
CA PRO A 88 2.92 8.37 3.20
C PRO A 88 3.84 7.95 4.36
N ARG A 89 3.40 6.97 5.15
CA ARG A 89 4.15 6.45 6.29
C ARG A 89 4.65 5.05 5.99
N ILE A 90 5.91 4.78 6.29
CA ILE A 90 6.49 3.44 6.20
C ILE A 90 6.44 2.75 7.58
N TYR A 91 6.10 1.47 7.59
CA TYR A 91 6.22 0.59 8.76
C TYR A 91 6.50 -0.85 8.34
N GLY A 92 6.93 -1.69 9.28
CA GLY A 92 7.29 -3.08 9.06
C GLY A 92 6.31 -4.04 9.72
N LEU A 93 5.90 -5.07 9.01
CA LEU A 93 5.09 -6.16 9.57
C LEU A 93 5.97 -7.41 9.81
N PRO A 94 6.05 -7.96 11.04
CA PRO A 94 6.88 -9.13 11.34
C PRO A 94 6.45 -10.39 10.59
N LYS A 95 7.39 -10.98 9.83
CA LYS A 95 7.19 -12.26 9.13
C LYS A 95 7.52 -13.43 10.07
N ILE A 96 6.65 -13.70 11.04
CA ILE A 96 6.85 -14.75 12.08
C ILE A 96 6.99 -16.18 11.54
N HIS A 97 6.69 -16.41 10.26
CA HIS A 97 6.80 -17.70 9.57
C HIS A 97 8.15 -17.86 8.83
N LYS A 98 9.11 -16.97 9.09
CA LYS A 98 10.47 -16.98 8.50
C LYS A 98 11.50 -16.92 9.63
N ALA A 99 12.66 -17.54 9.41
CA ALA A 99 13.82 -17.42 10.30
C ALA A 99 14.18 -15.94 10.51
N ASP A 100 14.66 -15.60 11.71
CA ASP A 100 15.03 -14.24 12.14
C ASP A 100 13.91 -13.19 12.14
N VAL A 101 12.67 -13.60 11.84
CA VAL A 101 11.46 -12.77 11.85
C VAL A 101 11.70 -11.42 11.15
N PRO A 102 12.05 -11.41 9.85
CA PRO A 102 12.27 -10.18 9.09
C PRO A 102 11.00 -9.35 9.01
N LEU A 103 11.16 -8.04 8.80
CA LEU A 103 10.03 -7.14 8.57
C LEU A 103 9.68 -7.09 7.08
N ARG A 104 8.39 -7.01 6.76
CA ARG A 104 7.94 -6.58 5.43
C ARG A 104 7.67 -5.08 5.46
N PRO A 105 8.39 -4.27 4.67
CA PRO A 105 8.08 -2.85 4.60
C PRO A 105 6.71 -2.65 3.92
N ILE A 106 5.89 -1.81 4.51
CA ILE A 106 4.60 -1.34 3.99
C ILE A 106 4.65 0.19 3.97
N VAL A 107 4.37 0.77 2.81
CA VAL A 107 4.14 2.21 2.68
C VAL A 107 2.63 2.44 2.68
N SER A 108 2.10 2.98 3.77
CA SER A 108 0.69 3.34 3.86
C SER A 108 0.45 4.72 3.28
N CYS A 109 -0.40 4.75 2.25
CA CYS A 109 -0.90 5.98 1.65
C CYS A 109 -2.28 6.40 2.21
N VAL A 110 -2.78 5.72 3.24
CA VAL A 110 -4.07 6.03 3.87
C VAL A 110 -4.04 7.44 4.45
N ASN A 111 -5.08 8.23 4.20
CA ASN A 111 -5.20 9.62 4.65
C ASN A 111 -4.05 10.55 4.19
N THR A 112 -3.37 10.20 3.09
CA THR A 112 -2.40 11.09 2.46
C THR A 112 -3.08 12.05 1.48
N PHE A 113 -2.35 13.07 1.03
CA PHE A 113 -2.89 14.12 0.17
C PHE A 113 -3.44 13.63 -1.18
N ALA A 114 -3.01 12.45 -1.66
CA ALA A 114 -3.43 11.88 -2.92
C ALA A 114 -4.44 10.72 -2.76
N TYR A 115 -4.81 10.35 -1.52
CA TYR A 115 -5.60 9.14 -1.26
C TYR A 115 -6.93 9.09 -2.02
N ASP A 116 -7.75 10.14 -1.88
CA ASP A 116 -9.07 10.20 -2.52
C ASP A 116 -8.97 10.28 -4.05
N LEU A 117 -7.94 10.96 -4.55
CA LEU A 117 -7.65 11.00 -5.99
C LEU A 117 -7.26 9.62 -6.51
N SER A 118 -6.36 8.91 -5.81
CA SER A 118 -5.93 7.56 -6.19
C SER A 118 -7.11 6.61 -6.20
N ALA A 119 -7.99 6.66 -5.20
CA ALA A 119 -9.21 5.85 -5.17
C ALA A 119 -10.16 6.21 -6.32
N TYR A 120 -10.31 7.50 -6.63
CA TYR A 120 -11.14 7.95 -7.76
C TYR A 120 -10.60 7.45 -9.11
N LEU A 121 -9.29 7.58 -9.34
CA LEU A 121 -8.64 7.08 -10.55
C LEU A 121 -8.72 5.56 -10.66
N ALA A 122 -8.51 4.83 -9.56
CA ALA A 122 -8.67 3.38 -9.53
C ALA A 122 -10.08 2.95 -9.95
N ASN A 123 -11.13 3.66 -9.49
CA ASN A 123 -12.50 3.37 -9.91
C ASN A 123 -12.77 3.66 -11.39
N ILE A 124 -12.13 4.68 -11.96
CA ILE A 124 -12.22 4.96 -13.41
C ILE A 124 -11.54 3.85 -14.21
N LEU A 125 -10.39 3.37 -13.73
CA LEU A 125 -9.55 2.40 -14.42
C LEU A 125 -9.94 0.95 -14.16
N SER A 126 -10.75 0.66 -13.13
CA SER A 126 -11.11 -0.71 -12.75
C SER A 126 -11.73 -1.53 -13.87
N PRO A 127 -12.52 -0.98 -14.82
CA PRO A 127 -13.01 -1.75 -15.96
C PRO A 127 -11.89 -2.32 -16.84
N LEU A 128 -10.72 -1.67 -16.88
CA LEU A 128 -9.57 -2.12 -17.69
C LEU A 128 -8.81 -3.27 -17.01
N THR A 129 -8.96 -3.45 -15.70
CA THR A 129 -8.21 -4.45 -14.93
C THR A 129 -9.08 -5.61 -14.45
N GLU A 130 -10.29 -5.33 -13.98
CA GLU A 130 -11.16 -6.33 -13.32
C GLU A 130 -12.21 -6.93 -14.25
N LYS A 131 -12.55 -6.24 -15.36
CA LYS A 131 -13.56 -6.68 -16.33
C LYS A 131 -12.96 -7.16 -17.65
N SER A 132 -11.66 -7.43 -17.68
CA SER A 132 -11.01 -8.06 -18.83
C SER A 132 -11.39 -9.53 -18.90
N GLU A 133 -11.58 -10.05 -20.10
CA GLU A 133 -11.73 -11.49 -20.36
C GLU A 133 -10.53 -12.33 -19.89
N TYR A 134 -9.37 -11.69 -19.71
CA TYR A 134 -8.14 -12.33 -19.20
C TYR A 134 -8.03 -12.28 -17.67
N THR A 135 -8.98 -11.67 -16.97
CA THR A 135 -8.97 -11.56 -15.51
C THR A 135 -9.90 -12.59 -14.87
N VAL A 136 -9.32 -13.47 -14.05
CA VAL A 136 -10.09 -14.38 -13.20
C VAL A 136 -10.46 -13.71 -11.87
N THR A 137 -11.71 -13.84 -11.45
CA THR A 137 -12.25 -13.10 -10.30
C THR A 137 -11.85 -13.69 -8.94
N ASN A 138 -11.62 -15.00 -8.88
CA ASN A 138 -11.20 -15.69 -7.66
C ASN A 138 -10.56 -17.06 -8.00
N SER A 139 -10.08 -17.76 -6.96
CA SER A 139 -9.43 -19.06 -7.11
C SER A 139 -10.35 -20.15 -7.64
N VAL A 140 -11.64 -20.12 -7.30
CA VAL A 140 -12.63 -21.10 -7.80
C VAL A 140 -12.86 -20.90 -9.29
N HIS A 141 -13.03 -19.64 -9.72
CA HIS A 141 -13.15 -19.28 -11.13
C HIS A 141 -11.88 -19.70 -11.90
N PHE A 142 -10.69 -19.40 -11.37
CA PHE A 142 -9.43 -19.82 -11.98
C PHE A 142 -9.35 -21.33 -12.20
N VAL A 143 -9.67 -22.14 -11.17
CA VAL A 143 -9.68 -23.60 -11.30
C VAL A 143 -10.66 -24.03 -12.37
N SER A 144 -11.87 -23.47 -12.39
CA SER A 144 -12.88 -23.82 -13.41
C SER A 144 -12.45 -23.47 -14.83
N THR A 145 -11.74 -22.35 -15.01
CA THR A 145 -11.21 -21.91 -16.32
C THR A 145 -10.10 -22.85 -16.78
N VAL A 146 -9.10 -23.12 -15.94
CA VAL A 146 -7.90 -23.86 -16.34
C VAL A 146 -8.12 -25.37 -16.39
N SER A 147 -9.08 -25.93 -15.64
CA SER A 147 -9.31 -27.38 -15.59
C SER A 147 -9.68 -28.00 -16.95
N ASN A 148 -10.19 -27.19 -17.89
CA ASN A 148 -10.56 -27.64 -19.23
C ASN A 148 -9.48 -27.36 -20.28
N GLU A 149 -8.41 -26.65 -19.92
CA GLU A 149 -7.33 -26.29 -20.84
C GLU A 149 -6.29 -27.42 -20.91
N LYS A 150 -5.85 -27.76 -22.12
CA LYS A 150 -4.76 -28.72 -22.35
C LYS A 150 -3.52 -27.96 -22.76
N ILE A 151 -2.45 -28.12 -21.99
CA ILE A 151 -1.13 -27.58 -22.32
C ILE A 151 -0.55 -28.45 -23.44
N LEU A 152 -0.25 -27.86 -24.59
CA LEU A 152 0.40 -28.54 -25.70
C LEU A 152 1.88 -28.81 -25.40
N ASN A 153 2.50 -29.74 -26.13
CA ASN A 153 3.90 -30.13 -25.91
C ASN A 153 4.91 -28.98 -26.08
N ASN A 154 4.51 -27.91 -26.76
CA ASN A 154 5.30 -26.69 -26.99
C ASN A 154 4.88 -25.51 -26.09
N GLU A 155 3.98 -25.73 -25.12
CA GLU A 155 3.47 -24.71 -24.21
C GLU A 155 3.96 -24.94 -22.78
N ILE A 156 4.04 -23.86 -22.00
CA ILE A 156 4.38 -23.90 -20.58
C ILE A 156 3.44 -22.99 -19.80
N ILE A 157 3.05 -23.41 -18.60
CA ILE A 157 2.40 -22.52 -17.64
C ILE A 157 3.49 -21.85 -16.80
N ALA A 158 3.52 -20.52 -16.84
CA ALA A 158 4.43 -19.73 -16.02
C ALA A 158 3.65 -19.03 -14.89
N SER A 159 4.25 -18.99 -13.71
CA SER A 159 3.77 -18.18 -12.59
C SER A 159 4.84 -17.15 -12.26
N ARG A 160 4.42 -15.90 -12.06
CA ARG A 160 5.26 -14.83 -11.55
C ARG A 160 4.75 -14.42 -10.18
N GLN A 161 5.57 -14.62 -9.15
CA GLN A 161 5.35 -13.99 -7.86
C GLN A 161 5.98 -12.60 -7.91
N ASN A 162 5.17 -11.55 -7.70
CA ASN A 162 5.67 -10.20 -7.48
C ASN A 162 6.06 -9.99 -6.01
#